data_AF-A0A972DJ85-F1
#
_entry.id   AF-A0A972DJ85-F1
#
_cell.length_a   1.000
_cell.length_b   1.000
_cell.length_c   1.000
_cell.angle_alpha   90.00
_cell.angle_beta   90.00
_cell.angle_gamma   90.00
#
_symmetry.space_group_name_H-M   'P 1'
#
loop_
_entity.id
_entity.type
_entity.pdbx_description
1 polymer ?
#
loop_
_entity_poly.entity_id
_entity_poly.type
_entity_poly.pdbx_seq_one_letter_code
_entity_poly.pdbx_strand_id
1 'polypeptide(L)'
;HYTWSGEPYNSADILTDASKIPRKYANSAIQAIFATDKFLMDFKKWSMVSEWFMQLCDFQVQNGWYMKYTLEPDKLISRLYMGNEMYDEYIELRNNVNSDIMTIANDFRNKAFNGELADIYAEWGNYIDALYRAGLEQYVEIFNRPEFGLYNIDKSTLYY
;
A
#
# COMPACT_ATOMS: atom_id res chain seq x y z
N HIS A 1 10.61 -19.49 11.83
CA HIS A 1 10.30 -20.27 13.06
C HIS A 1 10.70 -19.39 14.23
N TYR A 2 9.72 -18.96 15.02
CA TYR A 2 9.93 -18.15 16.22
C TYR A 2 9.25 -18.85 17.40
N THR A 3 9.79 -18.62 18.59
CA THR A 3 9.22 -19.11 19.85
C THR A 3 9.11 -17.91 20.77
N TRP A 4 7.92 -17.64 21.30
CA TRP A 4 7.72 -16.55 22.26
C TRP A 4 8.33 -16.94 23.61
N SER A 5 9.16 -16.07 24.17
CA SER A 5 9.88 -16.33 25.42
C SER A 5 9.17 -15.82 26.68
N GLY A 6 7.87 -15.52 26.62
CA GLY A 6 7.14 -14.94 27.75
C GLY A 6 5.64 -14.80 27.56
N GLU A 7 5.00 -14.04 28.45
CA GLU A 7 3.56 -13.74 28.44
C GLU A 7 3.12 -13.07 27.13
N PRO A 8 1.87 -13.31 26.68
CA PRO A 8 1.30 -12.65 25.51
C PRO A 8 1.47 -11.12 25.61
N TYR A 9 1.86 -10.49 24.50
CA TYR A 9 2.06 -9.03 24.35
C TYR A 9 3.33 -8.39 24.94
N ASN A 10 4.22 -9.13 25.63
CA ASN A 10 5.46 -8.57 26.20
C ASN A 10 6.74 -9.36 25.87
N SER A 11 6.68 -10.23 24.87
CA SER A 11 7.79 -11.10 24.53
C SER A 11 8.65 -10.53 23.40
N ALA A 12 9.97 -10.55 23.57
CA ALA A 12 10.90 -10.29 22.47
C ALA A 12 10.78 -11.42 21.44
N ASP A 13 10.72 -11.06 20.15
CA ASP A 13 10.79 -12.04 19.07
C ASP A 13 12.21 -12.61 19.00
N ILE A 14 12.35 -13.91 19.24
CA ILE A 14 13.62 -14.61 19.08
C ILE A 14 13.67 -15.16 17.66
N LEU A 15 14.29 -14.37 16.79
CA LEU A 15 14.53 -14.75 15.41
C LEU A 15 15.59 -15.86 15.36
N THR A 16 15.18 -17.04 14.88
CA THR A 16 16.12 -18.11 14.56
C THR A 16 16.93 -17.70 13.33
N ASP A 17 18.26 -17.77 13.43
CA ASP A 17 19.17 -17.56 12.30
C ASP A 17 18.70 -18.34 11.06
N ALA A 18 18.57 -17.64 9.92
CA ALA A 18 18.04 -18.19 8.68
C ALA A 18 18.83 -19.42 8.19
N SER A 19 20.13 -19.50 8.48
CA SER A 19 20.98 -20.64 8.13
C SER A 19 20.63 -21.91 8.90
N LYS A 20 19.94 -21.78 10.04
CA LYS A 20 19.53 -22.89 10.93
C LYS A 20 18.11 -23.38 10.65
N ILE A 21 17.38 -22.74 9.75
CA ILE A 21 16.01 -23.13 9.39
C ILE A 21 16.06 -24.24 8.33
N PRO A 22 15.51 -25.45 8.58
CA PRO A 22 15.48 -26.51 7.58
C PRO A 22 14.81 -26.02 6.28
N ARG A 23 15.39 -26.37 5.12
CA ARG A 23 15.00 -25.80 3.81
C ARG A 23 13.51 -25.95 3.47
N LYS A 24 12.86 -27.03 3.91
CA LYS A 24 11.40 -27.22 3.76
C LYS A 24 10.54 -26.19 4.49
N TYR A 25 11.12 -25.44 5.43
CA TYR A 25 10.47 -24.39 6.23
C TYR A 25 11.07 -23.00 6.00
N ALA A 26 12.09 -22.88 5.13
CA ALA A 26 12.72 -21.62 4.78
C ALA A 26 11.98 -21.02 3.56
N ASN A 27 10.83 -20.39 3.80
CA ASN A 27 10.10 -19.62 2.79
C ASN A 27 10.20 -18.12 3.13
N SER A 28 10.46 -17.28 2.12
CA SER A 28 10.52 -15.82 2.25
C SER A 28 9.14 -15.14 2.17
N ALA A 29 8.07 -15.90 1.89
CA ALA A 29 6.73 -15.36 1.78
C ALA A 29 6.10 -15.13 3.16
N ILE A 30 5.99 -13.85 3.55
CA ILE A 30 5.12 -13.37 4.65
C ILE A 30 3.68 -13.92 4.52
N GLN A 31 3.25 -14.25 3.29
CA GLN A 31 1.90 -14.71 2.96
C GLN A 31 1.65 -16.21 3.13
N ALA A 32 2.66 -17.01 3.51
CA ALA A 32 2.52 -18.47 3.64
C ALA A 32 2.19 -18.96 5.07
N ILE A 33 1.74 -18.10 5.98
CA ILE A 33 1.40 -18.50 7.35
C ILE A 33 -0.08 -18.94 7.47
N PHE A 34 -1.01 -18.52 6.60
CA PHE A 34 -2.45 -18.85 6.75
C PHE A 34 -3.23 -19.17 5.46
N ALA A 35 -2.62 -19.86 4.50
CA ALA A 35 -3.36 -20.29 3.30
C ALA A 35 -3.04 -21.73 2.93
N THR A 36 -3.25 -22.66 3.88
CA THR A 36 -3.51 -24.05 3.50
C THR A 36 -5.02 -24.19 3.28
N ASP A 37 -5.47 -24.04 2.04
CA ASP A 37 -6.54 -24.80 1.35
C ASP A 37 -7.82 -25.23 2.14
N LYS A 38 -8.12 -24.60 3.27
CA LYS A 38 -9.29 -24.83 4.12
C LYS A 38 -9.95 -23.49 4.39
N PHE A 39 -11.06 -23.26 3.69
CA PHE A 39 -12.09 -22.25 3.92
C PHE A 39 -11.76 -21.25 5.06
N LEU A 40 -11.19 -20.11 4.68
CA LEU A 40 -10.93 -18.98 5.56
C LEU A 40 -12.26 -18.28 5.87
N MET A 41 -13.05 -18.87 6.77
CA MET A 41 -14.38 -18.32 7.11
C MET A 41 -14.31 -17.15 8.10
N ASP A 42 -13.16 -16.88 8.70
CA ASP A 42 -13.01 -15.76 9.64
C ASP A 42 -11.61 -15.13 9.53
N PHE A 43 -11.51 -14.15 8.62
CA PHE A 43 -10.30 -13.38 8.37
C PHE A 43 -9.86 -12.58 9.61
N LYS A 44 -10.80 -12.19 10.49
CA LYS A 44 -10.53 -11.37 11.69
C LYS A 44 -9.61 -12.10 12.68
N LYS A 45 -9.67 -13.43 12.72
CA LYS A 45 -8.88 -14.24 13.65
C LYS A 45 -7.44 -14.51 13.18
N TRP A 46 -7.18 -14.35 11.89
CA TRP A 46 -5.92 -14.79 11.26
C TRP A 46 -5.05 -13.66 10.71
N SER A 47 -5.57 -12.44 10.60
CA SER A 47 -4.84 -11.29 10.06
C SER A 47 -3.77 -10.71 11.00
N MET A 48 -3.55 -11.29 12.19
CA MET A 48 -2.59 -10.81 13.20
C MET A 48 -2.72 -9.32 13.55
N VAL A 49 -3.83 -8.68 13.19
CA VAL A 49 -4.13 -7.34 13.66
C VAL A 49 -4.57 -7.46 15.11
N SER A 50 -3.94 -6.65 15.96
CA SER A 50 -4.23 -6.64 17.38
C SER A 50 -5.73 -6.44 17.63
N GLU A 51 -6.23 -6.96 18.74
CA GLU A 51 -7.60 -6.70 19.21
C GLU A 51 -7.92 -5.19 19.16
N TRP A 52 -6.94 -4.35 19.51
CA TRP A 52 -7.04 -2.89 19.37
C TRP A 52 -7.28 -2.43 17.94
N PHE A 53 -6.55 -2.97 16.95
CA PHE A 53 -6.73 -2.59 15.55
C PHE A 53 -8.13 -3.00 15.05
N MET A 54 -8.62 -4.16 15.47
CA MET A 54 -9.98 -4.61 15.14
C MET A 54 -11.04 -3.69 15.75
N GLN A 55 -10.89 -3.31 17.01
CA GLN A 55 -11.77 -2.35 17.67
C GLN A 55 -11.70 -0.96 17.03
N LEU A 56 -10.52 -0.53 16.59
CA LEU A 56 -10.35 0.71 15.83
C LEU A 56 -11.09 0.63 14.49
N CYS A 57 -10.96 -0.45 13.74
CA CYS A 57 -11.68 -0.65 12.48
C CYS A 57 -13.20 -0.66 12.69
N ASP A 58 -13.69 -1.40 13.68
CA ASP A 58 -15.13 -1.43 14.01
C ASP A 58 -15.63 -0.05 14.43
N PHE A 59 -14.85 0.69 15.25
CA PHE A 59 -15.16 2.07 15.62
C PHE A 59 -15.19 3.00 14.40
N GLN A 60 -14.22 2.89 13.50
CA GLN A 60 -14.16 3.66 12.26
C GLN A 60 -15.36 3.39 11.35
N VAL A 61 -15.77 2.12 11.21
CA VAL A 61 -16.97 1.72 10.45
C VAL A 61 -18.23 2.30 11.10
N GLN A 62 -18.44 2.07 12.40
CA GLN A 62 -19.62 2.54 13.13
C GLN A 62 -19.78 4.06 13.10
N ASN A 63 -18.67 4.79 13.07
CA ASN A 63 -18.68 6.26 13.00
C ASN A 63 -18.64 6.80 11.56
N GLY A 64 -18.65 5.92 10.56
CA GLY A 64 -18.61 6.26 9.13
C GLY A 64 -17.33 6.99 8.72
N TRP A 65 -16.20 6.73 9.36
CA TRP A 65 -14.94 7.42 9.10
C TRP A 65 -14.44 7.19 7.68
N TYR A 66 -14.59 5.97 7.16
CA TYR A 66 -14.25 5.66 5.78
C TYR A 66 -15.03 6.57 4.82
N MET A 67 -16.36 6.58 4.92
CA MET A 67 -17.21 7.46 4.10
C MET A 67 -16.91 8.96 4.26
N LYS A 68 -16.44 9.41 5.43
CA LYS A 68 -16.20 10.83 5.71
C LYS A 68 -14.81 11.31 5.34
N TYR A 69 -13.80 10.46 5.44
CA TYR A 69 -12.40 10.89 5.46
C TYR A 69 -11.50 10.15 4.48
N THR A 70 -11.95 9.06 3.84
CA THR A 70 -11.12 8.41 2.81
C THR A 70 -11.33 9.04 1.45
N LEU A 71 -10.20 9.26 0.77
CA LEU A 71 -10.19 9.55 -0.66
C LEU A 71 -10.14 8.22 -1.40
N GLU A 72 -11.11 7.99 -2.27
CA GLU A 72 -11.12 6.83 -3.16
C GLU A 72 -10.72 7.29 -4.56
N PRO A 73 -9.79 6.59 -5.22
CA PRO A 73 -9.40 6.94 -6.57
C PRO A 73 -10.47 6.50 -7.56
N ASP A 74 -10.79 7.37 -8.54
CA ASP A 74 -11.68 7.01 -9.65
C ASP A 74 -11.06 5.96 -10.59
N LYS A 75 -9.73 5.78 -10.54
CA LYS A 75 -8.97 4.82 -11.36
C LYS A 75 -8.09 3.96 -10.48
N LEU A 76 -8.26 2.64 -10.57
CA LEU A 76 -7.47 1.65 -9.83
C LEU A 76 -6.50 0.94 -10.77
N ILE A 77 -5.21 0.97 -10.43
CA ILE A 77 -4.15 0.30 -11.18
C ILE A 77 -4.32 -1.22 -11.05
N SER A 78 -4.94 -1.83 -12.04
CA SER A 78 -5.22 -3.26 -12.09
C SER A 78 -5.54 -3.67 -13.52
N ARG A 79 -5.14 -4.89 -13.89
CA ARG A 79 -5.50 -5.49 -15.19
C ARG A 79 -7.02 -5.53 -15.42
N LEU A 80 -7.82 -5.58 -14.34
CA LEU A 80 -9.28 -5.57 -14.43
C LEU A 80 -9.83 -4.27 -15.05
N TYR A 81 -9.23 -3.12 -14.72
CA TYR A 81 -9.70 -1.81 -15.15
C TYR A 81 -8.89 -1.24 -16.31
N MET A 82 -7.63 -1.64 -16.45
CA MET A 82 -6.73 -1.16 -17.51
C MET A 82 -6.74 -2.06 -18.74
N GLY A 83 -7.08 -3.34 -18.60
CA GLY A 83 -6.73 -4.38 -19.57
C GLY A 83 -5.26 -4.80 -19.46
N ASN A 84 -4.89 -5.89 -20.16
CA ASN A 84 -3.54 -6.45 -20.05
C ASN A 84 -2.48 -5.54 -20.66
N GLU A 85 -2.71 -5.03 -21.87
CA GLU A 85 -1.72 -4.26 -22.64
C GLU A 85 -1.36 -2.95 -21.92
N MET A 86 -2.37 -2.16 -21.51
CA MET A 86 -2.14 -0.91 -20.78
C MET A 86 -1.48 -1.16 -19.41
N TYR A 87 -1.83 -2.26 -18.73
CA TYR A 87 -1.17 -2.60 -17.47
C TYR A 87 0.30 -2.95 -17.69
N ASP A 88 0.63 -3.71 -18.74
CA ASP A 88 2.01 -4.06 -19.06
C ASP A 88 2.83 -2.81 -19.43
N GLU A 89 2.26 -1.91 -20.24
CA GLU A 89 2.84 -0.59 -20.53
C GLU A 89 3.07 0.24 -19.26
N TYR A 90 2.09 0.29 -18.36
CA TYR A 90 2.23 0.97 -17.08
C TYR A 90 3.37 0.38 -16.23
N ILE A 91 3.50 -0.95 -16.18
CA ILE A 91 4.58 -1.60 -15.42
C ILE A 91 5.94 -1.29 -16.02
N GLU A 92 6.07 -1.30 -17.35
CA GLU A 92 7.30 -0.93 -18.04
C GLU A 92 7.68 0.52 -17.72
N LEU A 93 6.75 1.46 -17.91
CA LEU A 93 6.94 2.86 -17.55
C LEU A 93 7.36 2.98 -16.08
N ARG A 94 6.67 2.30 -15.18
CA ARG A 94 6.96 2.31 -13.75
C ARG A 94 8.37 1.85 -13.44
N ASN A 95 8.83 0.79 -14.07
CA ASN A 95 10.19 0.30 -13.85
C ASN A 95 11.24 1.31 -14.31
N ASN A 96 10.91 2.16 -15.28
CA ASN A 96 11.82 3.17 -15.83
C ASN A 96 11.86 4.45 -14.99
N VAL A 97 10.71 4.98 -14.56
CA VAL A 97 10.64 6.34 -14.00
C VAL A 97 10.36 6.41 -12.49
N ASN A 98 9.87 5.32 -11.89
CA ASN A 98 9.38 5.37 -10.50
C ASN A 98 10.48 5.68 -9.48
N SER A 99 11.73 5.24 -9.72
CA SER A 99 12.84 5.53 -8.80
C SER A 99 13.12 7.03 -8.70
N ASP A 100 13.10 7.73 -9.84
CA ASP A 100 13.41 9.16 -9.91
C ASP A 100 12.28 9.99 -9.29
N ILE A 101 11.03 9.65 -9.63
CA ILE A 101 9.84 10.23 -9.01
C ILE A 101 9.87 10.06 -7.49
N MET A 102 10.15 8.85 -6.99
CA MET A 102 10.21 8.59 -5.55
C MET A 102 11.34 9.35 -4.87
N THR A 103 12.46 9.57 -5.56
CA THR A 103 13.58 10.35 -5.02
C THR A 103 13.16 11.79 -4.77
N ILE A 104 12.50 12.43 -5.75
CA ILE A 104 11.99 13.80 -5.65
C ILE A 104 10.89 13.90 -4.57
N ALA A 105 9.94 12.97 -4.57
CA ALA A 105 8.86 12.93 -3.59
C ALA A 105 9.38 12.76 -2.15
N ASN A 106 10.36 11.88 -1.94
CA ASN A 106 10.94 11.65 -0.62
C ASN A 106 11.76 12.86 -0.14
N ASP A 107 12.52 13.51 -1.02
CA ASP A 107 13.27 14.73 -0.68
C ASP A 107 12.33 15.85 -0.20
N PHE A 108 11.29 16.15 -0.99
CA PHE A 108 10.30 17.17 -0.63
C PHE A 108 9.58 16.84 0.69
N ARG A 109 9.13 15.58 0.85
CA ARG A 109 8.47 15.11 2.06
C ARG A 109 9.37 15.27 3.30
N ASN A 110 10.64 14.88 3.20
CA ASN A 110 11.56 14.94 4.31
C ASN A 110 11.86 16.39 4.69
N LYS A 111 12.06 17.28 3.71
CA LYS A 111 12.21 18.73 3.96
C LYS A 111 11.00 19.31 4.66
N ALA A 112 9.79 18.94 4.24
CA ALA A 112 8.55 19.39 4.87
C ALA A 112 8.47 18.94 6.33
N PHE A 113 8.78 17.67 6.62
CA PHE A 113 8.74 17.15 7.99
C PHE A 113 9.85 17.70 8.88
N ASN A 114 11.00 18.03 8.32
CA ASN A 114 12.12 18.63 9.05
C ASN A 114 11.99 20.15 9.22
N GLY A 115 10.98 20.79 8.61
CA GLY A 115 10.83 22.25 8.62
C GLY A 115 11.90 22.97 7.80
N GLU A 116 12.45 22.32 6.77
CA GLU A 116 13.50 22.85 5.90
C GLU A 116 12.93 23.59 4.67
N LEU A 117 11.61 23.53 4.47
CA LEU A 117 10.92 24.33 3.46
C LEU A 117 10.77 25.77 3.98
N ALA A 118 11.25 26.74 3.21
CA ALA A 118 11.12 28.16 3.54
C ALA A 118 9.67 28.64 3.39
N ASP A 119 8.99 28.19 2.32
CA ASP A 119 7.56 28.38 2.10
C ASP A 119 7.02 27.23 1.24
N ILE A 120 6.21 26.36 1.85
CA ILE A 120 5.63 25.19 1.18
C ILE A 120 4.79 25.57 -0.04
N TYR A 121 4.10 26.71 -0.02
CA TYR A 121 3.26 27.14 -1.14
C TYR A 121 4.09 27.61 -2.33
N ALA A 122 5.20 28.30 -2.06
CA ALA A 122 6.14 28.73 -3.09
C ALA A 122 6.93 27.54 -3.68
N GLU A 123 7.29 26.57 -2.84
CA GLU A 123 8.10 25.40 -3.24
C GLU A 123 7.27 24.29 -3.89
N TRP A 124 5.95 24.27 -3.68
CA TRP A 124 5.05 23.28 -4.25
C TRP A 124 5.08 23.25 -5.79
N GLY A 125 5.10 24.42 -6.44
CA GLY A 125 5.16 24.50 -7.90
C GLY A 125 6.43 23.84 -8.47
N ASN A 126 7.59 24.18 -7.90
CA ASN A 126 8.87 23.61 -8.29
C ASN A 126 8.92 22.08 -8.07
N TYR A 127 8.30 21.60 -6.98
CA TYR A 127 8.16 20.19 -6.69
C TYR A 127 7.34 19.47 -7.77
N ILE A 128 6.17 20.01 -8.12
CA ILE A 128 5.32 19.44 -9.17
C ILE A 128 6.07 19.41 -10.52
N ASP A 129 6.73 20.50 -10.91
CA ASP A 129 7.52 20.57 -12.15
C ASP A 129 8.67 19.56 -12.17
N ALA A 130 9.31 19.31 -11.02
CA ALA A 130 10.33 18.28 -10.89
C ALA A 130 9.75 16.87 -11.11
N LEU A 131 8.57 16.57 -10.55
CA LEU A 131 7.90 15.29 -10.79
C LEU A 131 7.52 15.09 -12.25
N TYR A 132 6.98 16.11 -12.92
CA TYR A 132 6.64 16.04 -14.35
C TYR A 132 7.87 15.73 -15.21
N ARG A 133 8.99 16.44 -14.97
CA ARG A 133 10.26 16.17 -15.65
C ARG A 133 10.84 14.78 -15.38
N ALA A 134 10.53 14.19 -14.22
CA ALA A 134 10.95 12.85 -13.85
C ALA A 134 10.06 11.74 -14.43
N GLY A 135 9.04 12.06 -15.23
CA GLY A 135 8.19 11.09 -15.91
C GLY A 135 6.75 11.01 -15.38
N LEU A 136 6.34 11.90 -14.46
CA LEU A 136 4.94 11.94 -14.01
C LEU A 136 3.97 12.24 -15.18
N GLU A 137 4.39 13.02 -16.17
CA GLU A 137 3.58 13.35 -17.35
C GLU A 137 3.08 12.09 -18.08
N GLN A 138 3.94 11.10 -18.23
CA GLN A 138 3.64 9.86 -18.95
C GLN A 138 2.61 9.02 -18.18
N TYR A 139 2.65 9.04 -16.84
CA TYR A 139 1.57 8.45 -16.06
C TYR A 139 0.26 9.21 -16.27
N VAL A 140 0.29 10.55 -16.26
CA VAL A 140 -0.91 11.37 -16.48
C VAL A 140 -1.54 11.04 -17.85
N GLU A 141 -0.74 10.82 -18.89
CA GLU A 141 -1.24 10.38 -20.19
C GLU A 141 -1.97 9.04 -20.10
N ILE A 142 -1.36 8.00 -19.51
CA ILE A 142 -1.99 6.68 -19.32
C ILE A 142 -3.29 6.82 -18.50
N PHE A 143 -3.25 7.58 -17.41
CA PHE A 143 -4.39 7.79 -16.53
C PHE A 143 -5.50 8.60 -17.18
N ASN A 144 -5.25 9.36 -18.24
CA ASN A 144 -6.28 10.09 -18.97
C ASN A 144 -6.85 9.33 -20.17
N ARG A 145 -6.35 8.13 -20.46
CA ARG A 145 -6.89 7.29 -21.53
C ARG A 145 -8.33 6.89 -21.23
N PRO A 146 -9.25 7.01 -22.21
CA PRO A 146 -10.66 6.66 -22.03
C PRO A 146 -10.86 5.15 -21.81
N GLU A 147 -9.93 4.32 -22.27
CA GLU A 147 -9.96 2.87 -22.09
C GLU A 147 -9.63 2.46 -20.65
N PHE A 148 -9.00 3.34 -19.86
CA PHE A 148 -8.78 3.07 -18.44
C PHE A 148 -10.11 3.22 -17.71
N GLY A 149 -10.71 2.05 -17.43
CA GLY A 149 -12.00 1.92 -16.76
C GLY A 149 -12.02 2.55 -15.37
N LEU A 150 -13.19 3.05 -15.01
CA LEU A 150 -13.43 3.61 -13.69
C LEU A 150 -13.52 2.51 -12.64
N TYR A 151 -12.92 2.77 -11.48
CA TYR A 151 -13.12 2.00 -10.28
C TYR A 151 -14.48 2.32 -9.68
N ASN A 152 -15.52 1.73 -10.26
CA ASN A 152 -16.90 1.92 -9.82
C ASN A 152 -17.39 0.67 -9.08
N ILE A 153 -17.19 0.69 -7.77
CA ILE A 153 -17.72 -0.33 -6.86
C ILE A 153 -18.79 0.29 -5.97
N ASP A 154 -19.77 -0.53 -5.56
CA ASP A 154 -20.79 -0.10 -4.61
C ASP A 154 -20.15 0.13 -3.24
N LYS A 155 -19.85 1.40 -2.95
CA LYS A 155 -19.18 1.85 -1.74
C LYS A 155 -19.92 1.48 -0.46
N SER A 156 -21.25 1.33 -0.55
CA SER A 156 -22.07 0.90 0.59
C SER A 156 -21.90 -0.58 0.93
N THR A 157 -21.18 -1.35 0.10
CA THR A 157 -20.91 -2.77 0.34
C THR A 157 -19.49 -3.05 0.82
N LEU A 158 -18.59 -2.06 0.79
CA LEU A 158 -17.20 -2.23 1.25
C LEU A 158 -17.05 -2.19 2.76
N TYR A 159 -17.94 -1.48 3.44
CA TYR A 159 -17.80 -1.12 4.86
C TYR A 159 -18.92 -1.71 5.73
N TYR A 160 -19.75 -2.61 5.17
CA TYR A 160 -20.86 -3.30 5.83
C TYR A 160 -20.76 -4.80 5.54
#